data_AF-A0A7S4IC48-F1
#
_entry.id   AF-A0A7S4IC48-F1
#
_cell.length_a   1.000
_cell.length_b   1.000
_cell.length_c   1.000
_cell.angle_alpha   90.00
_cell.angle_beta   90.00
_cell.angle_gamma   90.00
#
_symmetry.space_group_name_H-M   'P 1'
#
loop_
_entity.id
_entity.type
_entity.pdbx_description
1 polymer ?
#
loop_
_entity_poly.entity_id
_entity_poly.type
_entity_poly.pdbx_seq_one_letter_code
_entity_poly.pdbx_strand_id
1 'polypeptide(L)'
;VTGHVLLHELVVGEVPFAGAELCEMRDAIARATAHGTRPFEPPSDSLSLAATRLCQGLLTYDPKQRLGVDGFDALTQMDFFRGLRWDALLKEVPPFVPELTAEDDAHYFASCGPDKQPSFAINGSALMSPALNGYPATSPHETSPRQGGSGSGGGGGGDG
;
A
#
# COMPACT_ATOMS: atom_id res chain seq x y z
N VAL A 1 10.45 -1.62 -10.36
CA VAL A 1 9.53 -2.00 -11.46
C VAL A 1 8.06 -1.93 -11.02
N THR A 2 7.73 -2.26 -9.77
CA THR A 2 6.35 -2.37 -9.24
C THR A 2 5.51 -1.08 -9.26
N GLY A 3 6.09 0.10 -9.00
CA GLY A 3 5.31 1.34 -8.92
C GLY A 3 4.63 1.78 -10.22
N HIS A 4 5.21 1.46 -11.38
CA HIS A 4 4.69 1.85 -12.70
C HIS A 4 3.39 1.09 -13.05
N VAL A 5 3.30 -0.17 -12.63
CA VAL A 5 2.13 -1.04 -12.87
C VAL A 5 0.94 -0.57 -12.03
N LEU A 6 1.17 -0.22 -10.77
CA LEU A 6 0.13 0.30 -9.87
C LEU A 6 -0.45 1.62 -10.38
N LEU A 7 0.42 2.54 -10.82
CA LEU A 7 -0.05 3.83 -11.33
C LEU A 7 -0.85 3.67 -12.63
N HIS A 8 -0.48 2.72 -13.50
CA HIS A 8 -1.32 2.37 -14.63
C HIS A 8 -2.70 1.88 -14.18
N GLU A 9 -2.75 0.91 -13.25
CA GLU A 9 -4.01 0.36 -12.75
C GLU A 9 -4.90 1.44 -12.10
N LEU A 10 -4.34 2.38 -11.34
CA LEU A 10 -5.11 3.49 -10.75
C LEU A 10 -5.69 4.45 -11.80
N VAL A 11 -4.99 4.65 -12.91
CA VAL A 11 -5.43 5.56 -13.99
C VAL A 11 -6.41 4.88 -14.94
N VAL A 12 -6.21 3.60 -15.22
CA VAL A 12 -6.96 2.84 -16.22
C VAL A 12 -8.11 2.04 -15.61
N GLY A 13 -7.98 1.63 -14.35
CA GLY A 13 -8.88 0.70 -13.65
C GLY A 13 -8.55 -0.78 -13.88
N GLU A 14 -7.58 -1.09 -14.73
CA GLU A 14 -7.20 -2.46 -15.09
C GLU A 14 -5.69 -2.68 -15.05
N VAL A 15 -5.29 -3.90 -14.70
CA VAL A 15 -3.89 -4.31 -14.72
C VAL A 15 -3.39 -4.38 -16.16
N PRO A 16 -2.19 -3.86 -16.47
CA PRO A 16 -1.69 -3.81 -17.83
C PRO A 16 -1.34 -5.19 -18.40
N PHE A 17 -1.12 -6.20 -17.55
CA PHE A 17 -0.80 -7.58 -17.93
C PHE A 17 -1.82 -8.53 -17.29
N ALA A 18 -3.01 -8.60 -17.87
CA ALA A 18 -4.03 -9.53 -17.43
C ALA A 18 -3.80 -10.94 -18.04
N GLY A 19 -4.17 -11.97 -17.29
CA GLY A 19 -4.23 -13.36 -17.74
C GLY A 19 -5.14 -14.13 -16.79
N ALA A 20 -5.92 -15.07 -17.32
CA ALA A 20 -6.79 -15.91 -16.48
C ALA A 20 -5.93 -16.82 -15.58
N GLU A 21 -4.77 -17.22 -16.08
CA GLU A 21 -3.79 -18.05 -15.39
C GLU A 21 -2.41 -17.38 -15.35
N LEU A 22 -1.56 -17.82 -14.42
CA LEU A 22 -0.20 -17.31 -14.25
C LEU A 22 0.63 -17.39 -15.55
N CYS A 23 0.49 -18.48 -16.30
CA CYS A 23 1.19 -18.67 -17.56
C CYS A 23 0.79 -17.62 -18.60
N GLU A 24 -0.50 -17.30 -18.70
CA GLU A 24 -0.99 -16.30 -19.63
C GLU A 24 -0.48 -14.90 -19.28
N MET A 25 -0.47 -14.55 -17.99
CA MET A 25 0.09 -13.29 -17.50
C MET A 25 1.60 -13.21 -17.79
N ARG A 26 2.34 -14.29 -17.52
CA ARG A 26 3.79 -14.36 -17.83
C ARG A 26 4.03 -14.18 -19.33
N ASP A 27 3.23 -14.83 -20.17
CA ASP A 27 3.39 -14.77 -21.61
C ASP A 27 2.95 -13.39 -22.16
N ALA A 28 1.99 -12.71 -21.53
CA ALA A 28 1.65 -11.32 -21.82
C ALA A 28 2.82 -10.37 -21.51
N ILE A 29 3.46 -10.52 -20.34
CA ILE A 29 4.66 -9.77 -19.97
C ILE A 29 5.78 -10.04 -20.97
N ALA A 30 6.04 -11.32 -21.26
CA ALA A 30 7.10 -11.75 -22.18
C ALA A 30 6.89 -11.17 -23.58
N ARG A 31 5.67 -11.21 -24.13
CA ARG A 31 5.34 -10.62 -25.44
C ARG A 31 5.57 -9.12 -25.46
N ALA A 32 5.10 -8.40 -24.44
CA ALA A 32 5.32 -6.97 -24.33
C ALA A 32 6.81 -6.62 -24.28
N THR A 33 7.60 -7.44 -23.59
CA THR A 33 9.06 -7.27 -23.55
C THR A 33 9.75 -7.65 -24.87
N ALA A 34 9.30 -8.69 -25.56
CA ALA A 34 10.00 -9.19 -26.75
C ALA A 34 9.70 -8.36 -28.01
N HIS A 35 8.49 -7.82 -28.12
CA HIS A 35 8.01 -7.19 -29.35
C HIS A 35 7.78 -5.68 -29.20
N GLY A 36 7.99 -5.13 -28.00
CA GLY A 36 7.62 -3.73 -27.70
C GLY A 36 6.13 -3.47 -27.89
N THR A 37 5.31 -4.51 -27.97
CA THR A 37 3.87 -4.40 -28.10
C THR A 37 3.28 -3.91 -26.79
N ARG A 38 2.42 -2.90 -26.86
CA ARG A 38 1.69 -2.46 -25.68
C ARG A 38 0.70 -3.55 -25.27
N PRO A 39 0.73 -3.98 -24.00
CA PRO A 39 -0.15 -5.04 -23.52
C PRO A 39 -1.60 -4.56 -23.36
N PHE A 40 -1.82 -3.24 -23.26
CA PHE A 40 -3.14 -2.63 -23.17
C PHE A 40 -3.16 -1.26 -23.86
N GLU A 41 -4.14 -1.05 -24.75
CA GLU A 41 -4.52 0.27 -25.26
C GLU A 41 -5.92 0.59 -24.77
N PRO A 42 -6.08 1.57 -23.87
CA PRO A 42 -7.41 1.98 -23.43
C PRO A 42 -8.22 2.46 -24.64
N PRO A 43 -9.55 2.27 -24.63
CA PRO A 43 -10.44 2.84 -25.64
C PRO A 43 -10.14 4.33 -25.86
N SER A 44 -10.24 4.81 -27.10
CA SER A 44 -9.88 6.17 -27.51
C SER A 44 -10.54 7.27 -26.66
N ASP A 45 -11.72 6.97 -26.12
CA ASP A 45 -12.55 7.92 -25.39
C ASP A 45 -12.45 7.79 -23.85
N SER A 46 -11.74 6.80 -23.32
CA SER A 46 -11.72 6.53 -21.87
C SER A 46 -10.67 7.33 -21.10
N LEU A 47 -9.59 7.78 -21.75
CA LEU A 47 -8.51 8.52 -21.12
C LEU A 47 -8.25 9.86 -21.80
N SER A 48 -7.88 10.86 -20.98
CA SER A 48 -7.30 12.10 -21.52
C SER A 48 -5.95 11.82 -22.18
N LEU A 49 -5.57 12.65 -23.15
CA LEU A 49 -4.27 12.57 -23.82
C LEU A 49 -3.08 12.59 -22.83
N ALA A 50 -3.22 13.35 -21.74
CA ALA A 50 -2.20 13.42 -20.69
C ALA A 50 -2.07 12.09 -19.92
N ALA A 51 -3.20 11.45 -19.59
CA ALA A 51 -3.22 10.14 -18.95
C ALA A 51 -2.65 9.05 -19.87
N THR A 52 -3.02 9.07 -21.15
CA THR A 52 -2.46 8.15 -22.15
C THR A 52 -0.93 8.27 -22.23
N ARG A 53 -0.40 9.50 -22.29
CA ARG A 53 1.06 9.75 -22.32
C ARG A 53 1.77 9.26 -21.07
N LEU A 54 1.16 9.47 -19.89
CA LEU A 54 1.67 8.93 -18.62
C LEU A 54 1.78 7.40 -18.69
N CYS A 55 0.69 6.71 -19.00
CA CYS A 55 0.68 5.23 -19.09
C CYS A 55 1.72 4.71 -20.10
N GLN A 56 1.88 5.35 -21.25
CA GLN A 56 2.87 4.98 -22.26
C GLN A 56 4.31 5.14 -21.75
N GLY A 57 4.62 6.25 -21.08
CA GLY A 57 5.93 6.49 -20.49
C GLY A 57 6.27 5.48 -19.39
N LEU A 58 5.31 5.18 -18.52
CA LEU A 58 5.49 4.23 -17.42
C LEU A 58 5.71 2.78 -17.91
N LEU A 59 5.02 2.38 -18.98
CA LEU A 59 5.09 1.05 -19.58
C LEU A 59 6.11 0.95 -20.73
N THR A 60 7.02 1.91 -20.84
CA THR A 60 8.09 1.85 -21.85
C THR A 60 9.00 0.64 -21.59
N TYR A 61 9.17 -0.16 -22.64
CA TYR A 61 9.91 -1.41 -22.59
C TYR A 61 11.36 -1.18 -22.16
N ASP A 62 12.09 -0.34 -22.90
CA ASP A 62 13.47 -0.02 -22.59
C ASP A 62 13.53 0.72 -21.24
N PRO A 63 14.11 0.11 -20.18
CA PRO A 63 14.21 0.75 -18.88
C PRO A 63 15.02 2.05 -18.91
N LYS A 64 15.89 2.25 -19.91
CA LYS A 64 16.67 3.47 -20.08
C LYS A 64 15.90 4.61 -20.73
N GLN A 65 14.76 4.32 -21.35
CA GLN A 65 13.86 5.31 -21.94
C GLN A 65 12.57 5.43 -21.13
N ARG A 66 12.44 4.65 -20.04
CA ARG A 66 11.25 4.65 -19.22
C ARG A 66 11.14 5.94 -18.44
N LEU A 67 9.93 6.49 -18.43
CA LEU A 67 9.62 7.66 -17.64
C LEU A 67 10.04 7.47 -16.18
N GLY A 68 10.74 8.46 -15.63
CA GLY A 68 11.29 8.41 -14.27
C GLY A 68 12.72 7.84 -14.17
N VAL A 69 13.33 7.41 -15.28
CA VAL A 69 14.75 6.99 -15.29
C VAL A 69 15.69 8.14 -14.93
N ASP A 70 15.36 9.36 -15.37
CA ASP A 70 16.10 10.59 -15.07
C ASP A 70 15.69 11.22 -13.72
N GLY A 71 14.92 10.48 -12.91
CA GLY A 71 14.45 10.91 -11.61
C GLY A 71 13.02 11.43 -11.60
N PHE A 72 12.63 11.97 -10.45
CA PHE A 72 11.27 12.38 -10.16
C PHE A 72 10.80 13.59 -10.98
N ASP A 73 11.71 14.49 -11.36
CA ASP A 73 11.37 15.73 -12.07
C ASP A 73 10.65 15.46 -13.40
N ALA A 74 11.10 14.45 -14.16
CA ALA A 74 10.47 14.05 -15.42
C ALA A 74 9.00 13.63 -15.25
N LEU A 75 8.65 13.06 -14.09
CA LEU A 75 7.26 12.72 -13.75
C LEU A 75 6.47 13.97 -13.39
N THR A 76 7.02 14.84 -12.53
CA THR A 76 6.32 16.03 -12.02
C THR A 76 5.94 17.05 -13.10
N GLN A 77 6.71 17.12 -14.17
CA GLN A 77 6.52 18.06 -15.28
C GLN A 77 5.47 17.61 -16.30
N MET A 78 4.94 16.40 -16.18
CA MET A 78 3.93 15.92 -17.12
C MET A 78 2.62 16.70 -16.99
N ASP A 79 1.98 16.93 -18.14
CA ASP A 79 0.64 17.54 -18.21
C ASP A 79 -0.40 16.83 -17.34
N PHE A 80 -0.23 15.53 -17.07
CA PHE A 80 -1.12 14.77 -16.19
C PHE A 80 -1.14 15.33 -14.76
N PHE A 81 0.00 15.79 -14.25
CA PHE A 81 0.13 16.36 -12.91
C PHE A 81 0.05 17.89 -12.90
N ARG A 82 -0.38 18.51 -14.01
CA ARG A 82 -0.51 19.97 -14.09
C ARG A 82 -1.50 20.47 -13.06
N GLY A 83 -1.05 21.39 -12.21
CA GLY A 83 -1.84 21.96 -11.11
C GLY A 83 -1.64 21.25 -9.78
N LEU A 84 -0.95 20.11 -9.74
CA LEU A 84 -0.57 19.46 -8.49
C LEU A 84 0.56 20.25 -7.81
N ARG A 85 0.33 20.62 -6.54
CA ARG A 85 1.33 21.33 -5.73
C ARG A 85 2.19 20.32 -4.96
N TRP A 86 3.29 19.89 -5.56
CA TRP A 86 4.18 18.87 -4.98
C TRP A 86 4.69 19.25 -3.57
N ASP A 87 5.03 20.52 -3.33
CA ASP A 87 5.50 21.01 -2.01
C ASP A 87 4.41 21.04 -0.93
N ALA A 88 3.14 21.05 -1.34
CA ALA A 88 1.99 21.13 -0.45
C ALA A 88 1.19 19.82 -0.39
N LEU A 89 1.60 18.79 -1.12
CA LEU A 89 0.83 17.56 -1.34
C LEU A 89 0.39 16.91 -0.01
N LEU A 90 1.28 16.86 0.98
CA LEU A 90 0.99 16.27 2.30
C LEU A 90 0.08 17.13 3.19
N LYS A 91 -0.22 18.36 2.78
CA LYS A 91 -1.07 19.32 3.51
C LYS A 91 -2.42 19.49 2.84
N GLU A 92 -2.60 18.98 1.63
CA GLU A 92 -3.86 19.05 0.90
C GLU A 92 -4.86 18.06 1.47
N VAL A 93 -6.15 18.39 1.37
CA VAL A 93 -7.23 17.45 1.68
C VAL A 93 -7.26 16.42 0.55
N PRO A 94 -7.15 15.11 0.84
CA PRO A 94 -7.19 14.09 -0.19
C PRO A 94 -8.59 14.02 -0.81
N PRO A 95 -8.70 13.58 -2.09
CA PRO A 95 -10.00 13.44 -2.75
C PRO A 95 -10.89 12.38 -2.09
N PHE A 96 -10.30 11.48 -1.30
CA PHE A 96 -11.00 10.49 -0.51
C PHE A 96 -10.48 10.51 0.93
N VAL A 97 -11.39 10.73 1.88
CA VAL A 97 -11.15 10.62 3.31
C VAL A 97 -11.99 9.43 3.80
N PRO A 98 -11.38 8.35 4.29
CA PRO A 98 -12.13 7.23 4.87
C PRO A 98 -12.99 7.70 6.05
N GLU A 99 -14.24 7.25 6.11
CA GLU A 99 -15.14 7.52 7.22
C GLU A 99 -14.98 6.42 8.26
N LEU A 100 -14.89 6.77 9.55
CA LEU A 100 -14.81 5.79 10.63
C LEU A 100 -16.03 5.93 11.53
N THR A 101 -16.67 4.81 11.85
CA THR A 101 -17.84 4.78 12.74
C THR A 101 -17.44 4.55 14.21
N ALA A 102 -16.29 3.93 14.45
CA ALA A 102 -15.74 3.62 15.76
C ALA A 102 -14.20 3.46 15.71
N GLU A 103 -13.55 3.32 16.87
CA GLU A 103 -12.09 3.13 16.99
C GLU A 103 -11.62 1.75 16.50
N ASP A 104 -12.50 0.75 16.56
CA ASP A 104 -12.28 -0.63 16.11
C ASP A 104 -12.90 -0.91 14.74
N ASP A 105 -13.29 0.13 14.02
CA ASP A 105 -13.95 0.00 12.73
C ASP A 105 -13.01 -0.58 11.66
N ALA A 106 -13.40 -1.74 11.13
CA ALA A 106 -12.65 -2.50 10.14
C ALA A 106 -13.40 -2.71 8.81
N HIS A 107 -14.42 -1.91 8.50
CA HIS A 107 -15.27 -2.15 7.31
C HIS A 107 -14.57 -1.96 5.96
N TYR A 108 -13.47 -1.18 5.91
CA TYR A 108 -12.63 -1.09 4.71
C TYR A 108 -11.76 -2.34 4.48
N PHE A 109 -11.67 -3.25 5.46
CA PHE A 109 -10.94 -4.50 5.34
C PHE A 109 -11.87 -5.62 4.87
N ALA A 110 -11.36 -6.49 4.02
CA ALA A 110 -12.09 -7.69 3.62
C ALA A 110 -12.33 -8.58 4.85
N SER A 111 -13.58 -8.95 5.09
CA SER A 111 -13.93 -9.92 6.12
C SER A 111 -13.27 -11.25 5.76
N CYS A 112 -12.20 -11.59 6.47
CA CYS A 112 -11.58 -12.89 6.34
C CYS A 112 -12.61 -13.95 6.78
N GLY A 113 -12.99 -14.85 5.86
CA GLY A 113 -13.96 -15.91 6.15
C GLY A 113 -13.59 -16.76 7.38
N PRO A 114 -14.53 -17.57 7.89
CA PRO A 114 -14.42 -18.25 9.19
C PRO A 114 -13.18 -19.15 9.37
N ASP A 115 -12.53 -19.58 8.29
CA ASP A 115 -11.29 -20.38 8.30
C ASP A 115 -10.01 -19.59 8.59
N LYS A 116 -10.09 -18.27 8.79
CA LYS A 116 -8.94 -17.38 9.02
C LYS A 116 -8.93 -16.76 10.42
N GLN A 117 -9.47 -17.45 11.42
CA GLN A 117 -9.15 -17.05 12.78
C GLN A 117 -7.64 -17.23 13.01
N PRO A 118 -6.92 -16.20 13.47
CA PRO A 118 -5.51 -16.35 13.80
C PRO A 118 -5.43 -17.36 14.95
N SER A 119 -4.93 -18.57 14.65
CA SER A 119 -4.56 -19.50 15.70
C SER A 119 -3.32 -18.95 16.37
N PHE A 120 -3.51 -18.31 17.53
CA PHE A 120 -2.42 -18.04 18.45
C PHE A 120 -1.99 -19.38 19.05
N ALA A 121 -1.20 -20.14 18.29
CA ALA A 121 -0.45 -21.27 18.84
C ALA A 121 0.60 -20.69 19.80
N ILE A 122 0.23 -20.50 21.07
CA ILE A 122 1.17 -20.26 22.17
C ILE A 122 1.92 -21.58 22.39
N ASN A 123 2.84 -21.91 21.47
CA ASN A 123 3.88 -22.88 21.76
C ASN A 123 4.90 -22.14 22.61
N GLY A 124 4.83 -22.33 23.94
CA GLY A 124 5.71 -21.70 24.93
C GLY A 124 7.22 -21.87 24.70
N SER A 125 7.63 -22.64 23.69
CA SER A 125 9.03 -22.78 23.24
C SER A 125 9.51 -21.65 22.33
N ALA A 126 8.64 -20.90 21.64
CA ALA A 126 9.05 -19.84 20.71
C ALA A 126 9.61 -18.59 21.43
N LEU A 127 9.15 -18.33 22.66
CA LEU A 127 9.62 -17.21 23.49
C LEU A 127 11.04 -17.42 24.05
N MET A 128 11.60 -18.63 23.91
CA MET A 128 12.95 -18.98 24.35
C MET A 128 13.91 -19.25 23.17
N SER A 129 13.52 -18.86 21.95
CA SER A 129 14.44 -18.91 20.81
C SER A 129 15.37 -17.68 20.83
N PRO A 130 16.70 -17.86 20.85
CA PRO A 130 17.66 -16.74 20.80
C PRO A 130 17.58 -15.92 19.50
N ALA A 131 16.85 -16.40 18.49
CA ALA A 131 16.60 -15.71 17.23
C ALA A 131 15.71 -14.45 17.35
N LEU A 132 14.95 -14.29 18.44
CA LEU A 132 14.07 -13.13 18.67
C LEU A 132 14.68 -12.06 19.61
N ASN A 133 15.84 -12.34 20.20
CA ASN A 133 16.47 -11.53 21.26
C ASN A 133 16.94 -10.13 20.80
N GLY A 134 16.76 -9.79 19.51
CA GLY A 134 17.12 -8.50 18.91
C GLY A 134 15.95 -7.69 18.34
N TYR A 135 14.69 -8.09 18.58
CA TYR A 135 13.51 -7.37 18.07
C TYR A 135 12.70 -6.61 19.15
N PRO A 136 13.27 -5.76 20.01
CA PRO A 136 12.46 -4.75 20.70
C PRO A 136 12.25 -3.54 19.78
N ALA A 137 11.13 -3.50 19.07
CA ALA A 137 10.66 -2.30 18.38
C ALA A 137 9.76 -1.51 19.33
N THR A 138 10.35 -0.77 20.28
CA THR A 138 9.58 0.22 21.05
C THR A 138 9.76 1.58 20.37
N SER A 139 8.64 2.24 20.08
CA SER A 139 8.67 3.61 19.58
C SER A 139 9.15 4.53 20.71
N PRO A 140 10.06 5.50 20.47
CA PRO A 140 10.57 6.40 21.51
C PRO A 140 9.47 7.18 22.26
N HIS A 141 8.27 7.28 21.68
CA HIS A 141 7.14 8.05 22.22
C HIS A 141 6.22 7.25 23.16
N GLU A 142 6.44 5.95 23.34
CA GLU A 142 5.53 5.10 24.13
C GLU A 142 5.85 5.06 25.64
N THR A 143 6.88 5.77 26.09
CA THR A 143 7.38 5.74 27.48
C THR A 143 6.68 6.73 28.42
N SER A 144 5.38 6.98 28.25
CA SER A 144 4.60 7.69 29.27
C SER A 144 3.78 6.68 30.07
N PRO A 145 4.10 6.41 31.35
CA PRO A 145 3.27 5.54 32.16
C PRO A 145 1.89 6.20 32.32
N ARG A 146 0.87 5.56 31.76
CA ARG A 146 -0.53 5.83 32.12
C ARG A 146 -0.60 5.70 33.64
N GLN A 147 -0.88 6.80 34.34
CA GLN A 147 -1.14 6.77 35.77
C GLN A 147 -2.33 5.83 36.00
N GLY A 148 -2.03 4.60 36.42
CA GLY A 148 -3.03 3.68 36.92
C GLY A 148 -3.64 4.28 38.16
N GLY A 149 -4.94 4.55 38.11
CA GLY A 149 -5.72 4.99 39.26
C GLY A 149 -5.52 4.01 40.41
N SER A 150 -4.99 4.53 41.52
CA SER A 150 -4.83 3.85 42.79
C SER A 150 -6.19 3.49 43.37
N GLY A 151 -6.71 2.30 43.01
CA GLY A 151 -7.77 1.63 43.75
C GLY A 151 -7.18 1.00 45.01
N SER A 152 -7.24 1.74 46.13
CA SER A 152 -6.80 1.29 47.44
C SER A 152 -7.77 0.24 48.00
N GLY A 153 -7.46 -1.03 47.81
CA GLY A 153 -8.08 -2.15 48.51
C GLY A 153 -7.14 -2.66 49.61
N GLY A 154 -7.50 -2.45 50.87
CA GLY A 154 -6.80 -3.00 52.03
C GLY A 154 -7.81 -3.22 53.16
N GLY A 155 -8.14 -4.48 53.43
CA GLY A 155 -8.96 -4.88 54.56
C GLY A 155 -8.14 -5.16 55.82
N GLY A 156 -8.83 -5.28 56.96
CA GLY A 156 -8.30 -5.92 58.17
C GLY A 156 -8.80 -5.36 59.50
N GLY A 157 -9.83 -6.02 60.07
CA GLY A 157 -10.02 -6.43 61.47
C GLY A 157 -9.72 -5.53 62.68
N GLY A 158 -10.62 -5.58 63.67
CA GLY A 158 -10.23 -5.61 65.10
C GLY A 158 -10.90 -4.60 66.04
N ASP A 159 -11.83 -5.12 66.83
CA ASP A 159 -12.11 -4.87 68.26
C ASP A 159 -12.72 -3.55 68.76
N GLY A 160 -13.78 -3.71 69.56
CA GLY A 160 -14.53 -2.70 70.30
C GLY A 160 -15.88 -3.22 70.76
#